data_AF-A0A369W6D4-F1
#
_entry.id   AF-A0A369W6D4-F1
#
_cell.length_a   1.000
_cell.length_b   1.000
_cell.length_c   1.000
_cell.angle_alpha   90.00
_cell.angle_beta   90.00
_cell.angle_gamma   90.00
#
_symmetry.space_group_name_H-M   'P 1'
#
loop_
_entity.id
_entity.type
_entity.pdbx_description
1 polymer ?
#
loop_
_entity_poly.entity_id
_entity_poly.type
_entity_poly.pdbx_seq_one_letter_code
_entity_poly.pdbx_strand_id
1 'polypeptide(L)' 'MAMADAVRRIGVLELTYYRWRKQYGGMSRDQLRQLKELQKEHERPRKAVSDLTSDKLNLSEAAGETSEPLS' A
#
# COMPACT_ATOMS: atom_id res chain seq x y z
N MET A 1 29.17 15.67 7.35
CA MET A 1 28.05 15.97 6.44
C MET A 1 26.78 16.00 7.27
N ALA A 2 25.96 17.06 7.18
CA ALA A 2 24.70 17.10 7.92
C ALA A 2 23.69 16.12 7.32
N MET A 3 22.77 15.59 8.14
CA MET A 3 21.70 14.70 7.66
C MET A 3 20.85 15.36 6.57
N ALA A 4 20.54 16.65 6.73
CA ALA A 4 19.85 17.47 5.72
C ALA A 4 20.51 17.39 4.34
N ASP A 5 21.85 17.52 4.28
CA ASP A 5 22.61 17.46 3.04
C ASP A 5 22.59 16.05 2.42
N ALA A 6 22.72 15.01 3.25
CA ALA A 6 22.69 13.63 2.80
C ALA A 6 21.31 13.25 2.23
N VAL A 7 20.24 13.68 2.90
CA VAL A 7 18.85 13.48 2.49
C VAL A 7 18.54 14.21 1.18
N ARG A 8 18.99 15.47 1.05
CA ARG A 8 18.85 16.22 -0.22
C ARG A 8 19.59 15.56 -1.37
N ARG A 9 20.78 14.99 -1.13
CA ARG A 9 21.57 14.29 -2.16
C ARG A 9 20.90 13.03 -2.70
N ILE A 10 20.13 12.32 -1.88
CA ILE A 10 19.36 11.15 -2.33
C ILE A 10 17.96 11.52 -2.85
N GLY A 11 17.65 12.81 -2.96
CA GLY A 11 16.40 13.31 -3.54
C GLY A 11 15.15 13.03 -2.70
N VAL A 12 15.29 12.82 -1.38
CA VAL A 12 14.14 12.63 -0.49
C VAL A 12 13.96 13.83 0.43
N LEU A 13 12.75 13.99 0.95
CA LEU A 13 12.46 14.99 1.98
C LEU A 13 12.95 14.49 3.34
N GLU A 14 13.41 15.40 4.21
CA GLU A 14 13.80 15.08 5.59
C GLU A 14 12.69 14.36 6.36
N LEU A 15 11.45 14.83 6.19
CA LEU A 15 10.28 14.18 6.79
C LEU A 15 10.16 12.71 6.39
N THR A 16 10.38 12.41 5.11
CA THR A 16 10.33 11.04 4.58
C THR A 16 11.44 10.18 5.19
N TYR A 17 12.66 10.73 5.29
CA TYR A 17 13.76 10.06 5.96
C TYR A 17 13.45 9.73 7.42
N TYR A 18 12.92 10.67 8.20
CA TYR A 18 12.58 10.42 9.60
C TYR A 18 11.44 9.41 9.77
N ARG A 19 10.44 9.42 8.86
CA ARG A 19 9.38 8.41 8.83
C ARG A 19 9.97 7.01 8.59
N TRP A 20 10.84 6.87 7.58
CA TRP A 20 11.51 5.59 7.32
C TRP A 20 12.40 5.16 8.47
N ARG A 21 13.14 6.08 9.10
CA ARG A 21 13.95 5.77 10.27
C ARG A 21 13.10 5.28 11.45
N LYS A 22 11.94 5.89 11.70
CA LYS A 22 11.00 5.45 12.73
C LYS A 22 10.45 4.04 12.43
N GLN A 23 10.19 3.75 11.17
CA GLN A 23 9.54 2.50 10.75
C GLN A 23 10.51 1.33 10.54
N TYR A 24 11.73 1.62 10.07
CA TYR A 24 12.69 0.63 9.56
C TYR A 24 14.08 0.75 10.20
N GLY A 25 14.38 1.82 10.94
CA GLY A 25 15.74 2.15 11.38
C GLY A 25 16.37 1.17 12.37
N GLY A 26 15.59 0.28 12.98
CA GLY A 26 16.08 -0.80 13.85
C GLY A 26 16.16 -2.18 13.17
N MET A 27 15.79 -2.28 11.89
CA MET A 27 15.79 -3.56 11.18
C MET A 27 17.15 -3.87 10.58
N SER A 28 17.54 -5.14 10.63
CA SER A 28 18.66 -5.65 9.85
C SER A 28 18.35 -5.64 8.34
N ARG A 29 19.40 -5.75 7.52
CA ARG A 29 19.26 -5.80 6.06
C ARG A 29 18.44 -7.01 5.60
N ASP A 30 18.55 -8.14 6.29
CA ASP A 30 17.83 -9.36 5.93
C ASP A 30 16.35 -9.25 6.29
N GLN A 31 16.03 -8.64 7.44
CA GLN A 31 14.63 -8.32 7.80
C GLN A 31 13.99 -7.38 6.77
N LEU A 32 14.71 -6.36 6.29
CA LEU A 32 14.21 -5.47 5.23
C LEU A 32 14.00 -6.19 3.91
N ARG A 33 14.88 -7.14 3.56
CA ARG A 33 14.73 -7.96 2.34
C ARG A 33 13.51 -8.86 2.41
N GLN A 34 13.33 -9.55 3.53
CA GLN A 34 12.17 -10.40 3.77
C GLN A 34 10.88 -9.58 3.75
N LEU A 35 10.86 -8.41 4.39
CA LEU A 35 9.72 -7.50 4.36
C LEU A 35 9.35 -7.09 2.94
N LYS A 36 10.34 -6.76 2.11
CA LYS A 36 10.11 -6.39 0.71
C LYS A 36 9.53 -7.54 -0.11
N GLU A 37 10.01 -8.77 0.09
CA GLU A 37 9.47 -9.93 -0.64
C GLU A 37 8.03 -10.23 -0.20
N LEU A 38 7.76 -10.21 1.11
CA LEU A 38 6.39 -10.38 1.64
C LEU A 38 5.43 -9.31 1.10
N GLN A 39 5.86 -8.05 1.03
CA GLN A 39 5.04 -6.97 0.46
C GLN A 39 4.70 -7.22 -1.02
N LYS A 40 5.67 -7.73 -1.80
CA LYS A 40 5.48 -8.06 -3.21
C LYS A 40 4.58 -9.27 -3.41
N GLU A 41 4.72 -10.30 -2.59
CA GLU A 41 3.83 -11.47 -2.59
C GLU A 41 2.39 -11.07 -2.27
N HIS A 42 2.20 -10.11 -1.37
CA HIS A 42 0.87 -9.64 -0.96
C HIS A 42 0.23 -8.64 -1.95
N GLU A 43 1.00 -8.06 -2.89
CA GLU A 43 0.51 -7.06 -3.84
C GLU A 43 -0.53 -7.63 -4.81
N ARG A 44 -0.22 -8.74 -5.49
CA ARG A 44 -1.14 -9.37 -6.45
C ARG A 44 -2.43 -9.87 -5.79
N PRO A 45 -2.38 -10.58 -4.65
CA PRO A 45 -3.58 -11.00 -3.93
C PRO A 45 -4.41 -9.83 -3.43
N ARG A 46 -3.80 -8.75 -2.92
CA ARG A 46 -4.55 -7.55 -2.50
C ARG A 46 -5.32 -6.93 -3.64
N LYS A 47 -4.66 -6.77 -4.78
CA LYS A 47 -5.31 -6.20 -5.96
C LYS A 47 -6.49 -7.07 -6.40
N ALA A 48 -6.29 -8.39 -6.51
CA ALA A 48 -7.36 -9.32 -6.87
C ALA A 48 -8.53 -9.26 -5.88
N VAL A 49 -8.25 -9.20 -4.58
CA VAL A 49 -9.30 -9.08 -3.55
C VAL A 49 -10.05 -7.76 -3.67
N SER A 50 -9.36 -6.63 -3.90
CA SER A 50 -9.99 -5.32 -4.09
C SER A 50 -10.87 -5.28 -5.35
N ASP A 51 -10.38 -5.82 -6.46
CA ASP A 51 -11.11 -5.88 -7.73
C ASP A 51 -12.37 -6.75 -7.56
N LEU A 52 -12.24 -7.97 -7.02
CA LEU A 52 -13.37 -8.87 -6.74
C LEU A 52 -14.39 -8.28 -5.76
N THR A 53 -13.93 -7.55 -4.75
CA THR A 53 -14.82 -6.89 -3.79
C THR A 53 -15.62 -5.78 -4.48
N SER A 54 -14.98 -5.02 -5.36
CA SER A 54 -15.64 -3.97 -6.15
C SER A 54 -16.69 -4.57 -7.09
N ASP A 55 -16.35 -5.64 -7.81
CA ASP A 55 -17.29 -6.35 -8.69
C ASP A 55 -18.47 -6.93 -7.92
N LYS A 56 -18.23 -7.54 -6.75
CA LYS A 56 -19.30 -8.06 -5.89
C LYS A 56 -20.25 -6.95 -5.43
N LEU A 57 -19.72 -5.76 -5.12
CA LEU A 57 -20.54 -4.60 -4.72
C LEU A 57 -21.39 -4.11 -5.89
N ASN A 58 -20.79 -3.90 -7.06
CA ASN A 58 -21.50 -3.50 -8.29
C ASN A 58 -22.60 -4.50 -8.66
N LEU A 59 -22.33 -5.80 -8.58
CA LEU A 59 -23.32 -6.85 -8.87
C LEU A 59 -24.45 -6.86 -7.84
N SER A 60 -24.15 -6.63 -6.55
CA SER A 60 -25.21 -6.52 -5.53
C SER A 60 -26.06 -5.27 -5.66
N GLU A 61 -25.47 -4.16 -6.11
CA GLU A 61 -26.19 -2.92 -6.39
C GLU A 61 -27.12 -3.10 -7.61
N ALA A 62 -26.60 -3.62 -8.72
CA ALA A 62 -27.41 -3.91 -9.91
C ALA A 62 -28.54 -4.91 -9.63
N ALA A 63 -28.29 -5.95 -8.82
CA ALA A 63 -29.34 -6.88 -8.42
C ALA A 63 -30.40 -6.23 -7.50
N GLY A 64 -30.00 -5.27 -6.65
CA GLY A 64 -30.91 -4.47 -5.84
C GLY A 64 -31.75 -3.51 -6.68
N GLU A 65 -31.14 -2.83 -7.66
CA GLU A 65 -31.82 -1.93 -8.61
C GLU A 65 -32.84 -2.68 -9.48
N THR A 66 -32.56 -3.93 -9.86
CA THR A 66 -33.56 -4.76 -10.57
C THR A 66 -34.75 -5.19 -9.71
N SER A 67 -34.69 -4.98 -8.39
CA SER A 67 -35.77 -5.30 -7.44
C SER A 67 -36.66 -4.12 -7.06
N GLU A 68 -36.37 -2.91 -7.56
CA GLU A 68 -37.31 -1.79 -7.52
C GLU A 68 -38.05 -1.70 -8.87
N PRO A 69 -39.19 -2.40 -9.04
CA PRO A 69 -40.07 -2.12 -10.16
C PRO A 69 -40.69 -0.74 -9.93
N LEU A 70 -40.54 0.11 -10.95
CA LEU A 70 -41.27 1.35 -11.23
C LEU A 70 -42.51 1.52 -10.34
N SER A 71 -42.43 2.42 -9.35
CA SER A 71 -43.58 3.12 -8.78
C SER A 71 -43.77 4.45 -9.50
#